data_AF-A0A1B7KUE3-F1
#
_entry.id   AF-A0A1B7KUE3-F1
#
_cell.length_a   1.000
_cell.length_b   1.000
_cell.length_c   1.000
_cell.angle_alpha   90.00
_cell.angle_beta   90.00
_cell.angle_gamma   90.00
#
_symmetry.space_group_name_H-M   'P 1'
#
loop_
_entity.id
_entity.type
_entity.pdbx_description
1 polymer ?
#
loop_
_entity_poly.entity_id
_entity_poly.type
_entity_poly.pdbx_seq_one_letter_code
_entity_poly.pdbx_strand_id
1 'polypeptide(L)'
;MSWIEGSIISGEYDREMNVFTIQKLKQFFIESVLEPRQLQHLSDYLKNHQNDEEGQILILYDQMPVKLSQEEIKQFIADLDEIQSLCKVFS
;
A
#
# COMPACT_ATOMS: atom_id res chain seq x y z
N MET A 1 17.86 3.92 1.04
CA MET A 1 16.59 3.15 1.09
C MET A 1 16.42 2.57 2.49
N SER A 2 15.18 2.46 2.98
CA SER A 2 14.85 1.86 4.28
C SER A 2 13.72 0.84 4.09
N TRP A 3 13.94 -0.40 4.53
CA TRP A 3 12.91 -1.44 4.50
C TRP A 3 11.82 -1.17 5.53
N ILE A 4 10.56 -1.36 5.14
CA ILE A 4 9.37 -1.28 5.98
C ILE A 4 8.62 -2.60 5.84
N GLU A 5 8.49 -3.33 6.95
CA GLU A 5 7.68 -4.56 7.03
C GLU A 5 6.31 -4.21 7.61
N GLY A 6 5.28 -4.23 6.78
CA GLY A 6 3.89 -4.16 7.21
C GLY A 6 3.25 -5.54 7.35
N SER A 7 1.96 -5.53 7.70
CA SER A 7 1.17 -6.75 7.91
C SER A 7 0.80 -7.46 6.61
N ILE A 8 0.44 -6.69 5.58
CA ILE A 8 0.02 -7.18 4.27
C ILE A 8 0.87 -6.61 3.13
N ILE A 9 1.43 -5.41 3.27
CA ILE A 9 2.40 -4.86 2.33
C ILE A 9 3.76 -4.66 2.98
N SER A 10 4.82 -4.88 2.22
CA SER A 10 6.19 -4.63 2.65
C SER A 10 7.00 -4.11 1.48
N GLY A 11 8.03 -3.31 1.76
CA GLY A 11 8.78 -2.67 0.70
C GLY A 11 9.85 -1.70 1.17
N GLU A 12 10.40 -0.98 0.22
CA GLU A 12 11.48 -0.04 0.44
C GLU A 12 11.02 1.40 0.27
N TYR A 13 11.34 2.23 1.25
CA TYR A 13 11.22 3.67 1.14
C TYR A 13 12.54 4.28 0.65
N ASP A 14 12.51 4.94 -0.50
CA ASP A 14 13.60 5.77 -1.00
C ASP A 14 13.38 7.22 -0.56
N ARG A 15 14.23 7.68 0.37
CA ARG A 15 14.20 9.05 0.89
C ARG A 15 14.71 10.09 -0.11
N GLU A 16 15.59 9.71 -1.03
CA GLU A 16 16.15 10.64 -2.01
C GLU A 16 15.11 10.95 -3.08
N MET A 17 14.40 9.92 -3.54
CA MET A 17 13.32 10.06 -4.51
C MET A 17 11.95 10.33 -3.88
N ASN A 18 11.81 10.18 -2.57
CA ASN A 18 10.55 10.29 -1.82
C ASN A 18 9.46 9.36 -2.38
N VAL A 19 9.82 8.13 -2.69
CA VAL A 19 8.91 7.09 -3.21
C VAL A 19 8.96 5.85 -2.33
N PHE A 20 7.84 5.15 -2.26
CA PHE A 20 7.76 3.84 -1.63
C PHE A 20 7.54 2.76 -2.69
N THR A 21 8.42 1.77 -2.73
CA THR A 21 8.27 0.62 -3.62
C THR A 21 7.69 -0.54 -2.84
N ILE A 22 6.43 -0.90 -3.12
CA ILE A 22 5.85 -2.14 -2.59
C ILE A 22 6.56 -3.30 -3.27
N GLN A 23 7.20 -4.15 -2.47
CA GLN A 23 7.90 -5.34 -2.94
C GLN A 23 7.19 -6.66 -2.57
N LYS A 24 6.25 -6.58 -1.64
CA LYS A 24 5.43 -7.70 -1.18
C LYS A 24 4.00 -7.25 -0.92
N LEU A 25 3.04 -8.03 -1.40
CA LEU A 25 1.61 -7.90 -1.11
C LEU A 25 1.05 -9.28 -0.77
N LYS A 26 0.59 -9.49 0.48
CA LYS A 26 0.20 -10.79 1.02
C LYS A 26 1.37 -11.79 0.91
N GLN A 27 1.22 -12.77 0.01
CA GLN A 27 2.20 -13.80 -0.34
C GLN A 27 2.84 -13.57 -1.71
N PHE A 28 2.43 -12.51 -2.42
CA PHE A 28 2.92 -12.19 -3.75
C PHE A 28 4.11 -11.26 -3.66
N PHE A 29 5.17 -11.59 -4.40
CA PHE A 29 6.26 -10.67 -4.67
C PHE A 29 5.88 -9.83 -5.87
N ILE A 30 5.88 -8.53 -5.64
CA ILE A 30 5.41 -7.53 -6.57
C ILE A 30 6.45 -6.43 -6.66
N GLU A 31 6.45 -5.59 -7.70
CA GLU A 31 7.23 -4.35 -7.68
C GLU A 31 6.33 -3.21 -8.16
N SER A 32 5.93 -2.36 -7.23
CA SER A 32 5.06 -1.21 -7.52
C SER A 32 5.61 0.02 -6.82
N VAL A 33 6.17 0.94 -7.61
CA VAL A 33 6.63 2.24 -7.11
C VAL A 33 5.42 3.13 -6.90
N LEU A 34 5.29 3.68 -5.70
CA LEU A 34 4.25 4.63 -5.32
C LEU A 34 4.89 5.95 -4.91
N GLU A 35 4.56 7.00 -5.66
CA GLU A 35 4.79 8.37 -5.26
C GLU A 35 3.85 8.78 -4.11
N PRO A 36 4.15 9.85 -3.35
CA PRO A 36 3.34 10.20 -2.18
C PRO A 36 1.87 10.52 -2.51
N ARG A 37 1.61 11.12 -3.69
CA ARG A 37 0.24 11.35 -4.16
C ARG A 37 -0.49 10.05 -4.46
N GLN A 38 0.22 9.06 -5.01
CA GLN A 38 -0.35 7.74 -5.31
C GLN A 38 -0.61 6.95 -4.02
N LEU A 39 0.29 7.04 -3.02
CA LEU A 39 0.06 6.51 -1.68
C LEU A 39 -1.21 7.09 -1.06
N GLN A 40 -1.39 8.41 -1.13
CA GLN A 40 -2.58 9.08 -0.60
C GLN A 40 -3.84 8.62 -1.34
N HIS A 41 -3.83 8.67 -2.68
CA HIS A 41 -4.97 8.27 -3.50
C HIS A 41 -5.37 6.81 -3.26
N LEU A 42 -4.39 5.92 -3.08
CA LEU A 42 -4.64 4.51 -2.78
C LEU A 42 -5.26 4.32 -1.38
N SER A 43 -4.73 5.02 -0.37
CA SER A 43 -5.30 5.00 0.99
C SER A 43 -6.74 5.51 0.99
N ASP A 44 -7.01 6.64 0.32
CA ASP A 44 -8.36 7.22 0.22
C ASP A 44 -9.33 6.30 -0.53
N TYR A 45 -8.88 5.70 -1.63
CA TYR A 45 -9.67 4.73 -2.39
C TYR A 45 -10.06 3.53 -1.51
N LEU A 46 -9.10 2.94 -0.80
CA LEU A 46 -9.37 1.79 0.07
C LEU A 46 -10.28 2.16 1.26
N LYS A 47 -10.07 3.34 1.87
CA LYS A 47 -10.92 3.84 2.97
C LYS A 47 -12.38 4.03 2.55
N ASN A 48 -12.63 4.45 1.31
CA ASN A 48 -13.98 4.58 0.77
C ASN A 48 -14.69 3.23 0.55
N HIS A 49 -13.94 2.14 0.43
CA HIS A 49 -14.45 0.78 0.17
C HIS A 49 -14.22 -0.19 1.35
N GLN A 50 -13.73 0.30 2.50
CA GLN A 50 -13.34 -0.54 3.64
C GLN A 50 -14.49 -1.33 4.29
N ASN A 51 -15.74 -0.90 4.03
CA ASN A 51 -16.94 -1.51 4.57
C ASN A 51 -17.62 -2.47 3.58
N ASP A 52 -17.08 -2.63 2.37
CA ASP A 52 -17.65 -3.55 1.38
C ASP A 52 -17.42 -5.00 1.82
N GLU A 53 -18.52 -5.73 2.04
CA GLU A 53 -18.48 -7.11 2.55
C GLU A 53 -17.89 -8.10 1.54
N GLU A 54 -17.99 -7.81 0.23
CA GLU A 54 -17.47 -8.68 -0.84
C GLU A 54 -15.94 -8.59 -1.02
N GLY A 55 -15.29 -7.64 -0.32
CA GLY A 55 -13.90 -7.27 -0.52
C GLY A 55 -13.69 -6.47 -1.81
N GLN A 56 -12.43 -6.31 -2.21
CA GLN A 56 -12.06 -5.52 -3.38
C GLN A 56 -10.97 -6.21 -4.20
N ILE A 57 -11.03 -6.04 -5.52
CA ILE A 57 -9.96 -6.49 -6.42
C ILE A 57 -9.03 -5.31 -6.63
N LEU A 58 -7.80 -5.44 -6.16
CA LEU A 58 -6.76 -4.43 -6.34
C LEU A 58 -5.83 -4.84 -7.47
N ILE A 59 -5.56 -3.89 -8.37
CA ILE A 59 -4.54 -4.03 -9.41
C ILE A 59 -3.47 -2.98 -9.12
N LEU A 60 -2.29 -3.43 -8.73
CA LEU A 60 -1.11 -2.58 -8.62
C LEU A 60 -0.32 -2.72 -9.93
N TYR A 61 0.14 -1.59 -10.48
CA TYR A 61 0.73 -1.42 -11.81
C TYR A 61 1.38 -2.66 -12.43
N ASP A 62 0.97 -3.00 -13.67
CA ASP A 62 1.46 -4.10 -14.51
C ASP A 62 1.40 -5.52 -13.90
N GLN A 63 0.66 -5.70 -12.80
CA GLN A 63 0.58 -6.99 -12.11
C GLN A 63 -0.81 -7.62 -12.09
N MET A 64 -0.84 -8.91 -11.71
CA MET A 64 -2.05 -9.70 -11.62
C MET A 64 -3.03 -9.09 -10.61
N PRO A 65 -4.34 -9.06 -10.91
CA PRO A 65 -5.35 -8.62 -9.95
C PRO A 65 -5.33 -9.48 -8.69
N VAL A 66 -5.22 -8.84 -7.52
CA VAL A 66 -5.25 -9.50 -6.22
C VAL A 66 -6.57 -9.21 -5.53
N LYS A 67 -7.31 -10.26 -5.17
CA LYS A 67 -8.50 -10.11 -4.33
C LYS A 67 -8.09 -9.93 -2.87
N LEU A 68 -8.57 -8.85 -2.27
CA LEU A 68 -8.45 -8.53 -0.86
C LEU A 68 -9.80 -8.76 -0.18
N SER A 69 -9.80 -9.48 0.93
CA SER A 69 -10.93 -9.54 1.85
C SER A 69 -11.10 -8.21 2.58
N GLN A 70 -12.25 -7.99 3.22
CA GLN A 70 -12.48 -6.78 4.02
C GLN A 70 -11.41 -6.58 5.11
N GLU A 71 -10.99 -7.66 5.77
CA GLU A 71 -9.95 -7.59 6.81
C GLU A 71 -8.59 -7.20 6.21
N GLU A 72 -8.27 -7.76 5.05
CA GLU A 72 -7.05 -7.42 4.33
C GLU A 72 -7.04 -5.99 3.82
N ILE A 73 -8.21 -5.43 3.45
CA ILE A 73 -8.33 -4.00 3.13
C ILE A 73 -7.99 -3.14 4.35
N LYS A 74 -8.50 -3.50 5.54
CA LYS A 74 -8.20 -2.77 6.79
C LYS A 74 -6.71 -2.85 7.13
N GLN A 75 -6.09 -4.02 6.97
CA GLN A 75 -4.64 -4.19 7.16
C GLN A 75 -3.84 -3.37 6.15
N PHE A 76 -4.27 -3.34 4.89
CA PHE A 76 -3.61 -2.56 3.84
C PHE A 76 -3.66 -1.07 4.17
N ILE A 77 -4.84 -0.58 4.58
CA ILE A 77 -5.01 0.81 5.01
C ILE A 77 -4.08 1.15 6.18
N ALA A 78 -4.01 0.27 7.19
CA ALA A 78 -3.15 0.48 8.36
C ALA A 78 -1.66 0.55 7.96
N ASP A 79 -1.19 -0.37 7.11
CA ASP A 79 0.18 -0.35 6.61
C ASP A 79 0.47 0.92 5.80
N LEU A 80 -0.46 1.37 4.94
CA LEU A 80 -0.31 2.61 4.18
C LEU A 80 -0.22 3.83 5.09
N ASP A 81 -1.05 3.91 6.11
CA ASP A 81 -1.05 5.03 7.07
C ASP A 81 0.27 5.05 7.87
N GLU A 82 0.79 3.87 8.25
CA GLU A 82 2.11 3.76 8.89
C GLU A 82 3.23 4.22 7.95
N ILE A 83 3.26 3.72 6.71
CA ILE A 83 4.24 4.13 5.69
C ILE A 83 4.18 5.64 5.47
N GLN A 84 2.99 6.22 5.33
CA GLN A 84 2.80 7.67 5.18
C GLN A 84 3.32 8.45 6.38
N SER A 85 3.17 7.95 7.60
CA SER A 85 3.68 8.60 8.81
C SER A 85 5.21 8.54 8.93
N LEU A 86 5.84 7.50 8.38
CA LEU A 86 7.29 7.34 8.31
C LEU A 86 7.92 8.14 7.16
N CYS A 87 7.17 8.34 6.08
CA CYS A 87 7.56 9.22 4.98
C CYS A 87 7.37 10.68 5.41
N LYS A 88 8.40 11.52 5.30
CA LYS A 88 8.34 12.95 5.68
C LYS A 88 7.53 13.79 4.67
N VAL A 89 6.29 13.43 4.43
CA VAL A 89 5.44 14.11 3.43
C VAL A 89 4.38 15.01 4.08
N PHE A 90 4.12 14.88 5.39
CA PHE A 90 3.01 15.59 6.04
C PHE A 90 3.39 16.37 7.33
N SER A 91 4.60 16.92 7.40
CA SER A 91 5.00 17.91 8.42
C SER A 91 5.12 19.30 7.82
#